data_AF-A0A536M5W0-F1
#
_entry.id   AF-A0A536M5W0-F1
#
_cell.length_a   1.000
_cell.length_b   1.000
_cell.length_c   1.000
_cell.angle_alpha   90.00
_cell.angle_beta   90.00
_cell.angle_gamma   90.00
#
_symmetry.space_group_name_H-M   'P 1'
#
loop_
_entity.id
_entity.type
_entity.pdbx_description
1 polymer ?
#
loop_
_entity_poly.entity_id
_entity_poly.type
_entity_poly.pdbx_seq_one_letter_code
_entity_poly.pdbx_strand_id
1 'polypeptide(L)'
;MAYVIDQSRCINCSWCRRECPTDTIHYFDQEVRKHKIDPQYCIDCDICARVCPMDCISHEPAVVPDAQSLAAGKMRARAWARDRRQLKLGIRAYAESQVLKIARNGS
;
A
#
# COMPACT_ATOMS: atom_id res chain seq x y z
N MET A 1 -10.04 2.76 14.50
CA MET A 1 -9.97 3.88 13.56
C MET A 1 -9.49 3.35 12.22
N ALA A 2 -10.01 3.89 11.11
CA ALA A 2 -9.72 3.41 9.76
C ALA A 2 -9.73 4.58 8.76
N TYR A 3 -9.13 4.40 7.59
CA TYR A 3 -9.22 5.38 6.50
C TYR A 3 -10.43 5.12 5.60
N VAL A 4 -11.00 6.20 5.05
CA VAL A 4 -12.12 6.17 4.09
C VAL A 4 -11.78 6.97 2.84
N ILE A 5 -12.33 6.57 1.69
CA ILE A 5 -12.12 7.23 0.40
C ILE A 5 -13.37 8.01 0.03
N ASP A 6 -13.22 9.32 -0.21
CA ASP A 6 -14.24 10.15 -0.83
C ASP A 6 -14.40 9.74 -2.30
N GLN A 7 -15.54 9.10 -2.57
CA GLN A 7 -15.87 8.57 -3.87
C GLN A 7 -16.07 9.67 -4.90
N SER A 8 -16.51 10.88 -4.52
CA SER A 8 -16.76 11.97 -5.47
C SER A 8 -15.47 12.47 -6.14
N ARG A 9 -14.34 12.40 -5.44
CA ARG A 9 -13.02 12.91 -5.89
C ARG A 9 -12.07 11.81 -6.39
N CYS A 10 -12.36 10.55 -6.11
CA CYS A 10 -11.51 9.43 -6.52
C CYS A 10 -11.49 9.24 -8.05
N ILE A 11 -10.29 9.29 -8.65
CA ILE A 11 -10.05 9.13 -10.10
C ILE A 11 -9.61 7.72 -10.51
N ASN A 12 -9.66 6.74 -9.61
CA ASN A 12 -9.32 5.34 -9.91
C ASN A 12 -7.89 5.02 -10.38
N CYS A 13 -6.92 5.84 -9.97
CA CYS A 13 -5.50 5.67 -10.31
C CYS A 13 -4.81 4.47 -9.64
N SER A 14 -5.44 3.83 -8.64
CA SER A 14 -4.96 2.61 -7.96
C SER A 14 -3.68 2.74 -7.11
N TRP A 15 -3.11 3.94 -6.94
CA TRP A 15 -1.90 4.15 -6.11
C TRP A 15 -2.10 3.70 -4.66
N CYS A 16 -3.22 4.12 -4.04
CA CYS A 16 -3.56 3.72 -2.69
C CYS A 16 -3.63 2.20 -2.53
N ARG A 17 -4.22 1.50 -3.51
CA ARG A 17 -4.31 0.03 -3.51
C ARG A 17 -2.94 -0.64 -3.61
N ARG A 18 -2.08 -0.18 -4.52
CA ARG A 18 -0.72 -0.74 -4.71
C ARG A 18 0.17 -0.59 -3.47
N GLU A 19 -0.01 0.50 -2.74
CA GLU A 19 0.82 0.84 -1.59
C GLU A 19 0.15 0.46 -0.25
N CYS A 20 -1.05 -0.12 -0.26
CA CYS A 20 -1.69 -0.60 0.96
C CYS A 20 -0.97 -1.84 1.48
N PRO A 21 -0.32 -1.79 2.66
CA PRO A 21 0.46 -2.93 3.17
C PRO A 21 -0.43 -4.08 3.63
N THR A 22 -1.72 -3.83 3.82
CA THR A 22 -2.70 -4.85 4.19
C THR A 22 -3.55 -5.31 3.03
N ASP A 23 -3.37 -4.82 1.81
CA ASP A 23 -4.21 -5.19 0.65
C ASP A 23 -5.72 -5.16 0.97
N THR A 24 -6.16 -4.13 1.69
CA THR A 24 -7.56 -3.96 2.13
C THR A 24 -8.35 -3.03 1.19
N ILE A 25 -7.72 -2.55 0.13
CA ILE A 25 -8.34 -1.60 -0.82
C ILE A 25 -8.80 -2.37 -2.05
N HIS A 26 -10.11 -2.51 -2.19
CA HIS A 26 -10.73 -3.29 -3.26
C HIS A 26 -11.27 -2.38 -4.36
N TYR A 27 -11.27 -2.88 -5.60
CA TYR A 27 -11.84 -2.20 -6.76
C TYR A 27 -13.30 -2.61 -6.96
N PHE A 28 -14.20 -2.46 -5.99
CA PHE A 28 -15.58 -2.92 -6.17
C PHE A 28 -16.56 -2.15 -5.28
N ASP A 29 -17.04 -1.03 -5.82
CA ASP A 29 -18.47 -0.78 -5.80
C ASP A 29 -18.97 -1.05 -7.23
N GLN A 30 -19.91 -2.00 -7.39
CA GLN A 30 -20.41 -2.45 -8.69
C GLN A 30 -21.13 -1.34 -9.46
N GLU A 31 -21.54 -0.26 -8.79
CA GLU A 31 -22.20 0.87 -9.43
C GLU A 31 -21.21 1.97 -9.83
N VAL A 32 -20.16 2.18 -9.03
CA VAL A 32 -19.31 3.38 -9.14
C VAL A 32 -17.91 3.08 -9.69
N ARG A 33 -17.51 1.80 -9.81
CA ARG A 33 -16.18 1.34 -10.27
C ARG A 33 -15.02 2.05 -9.53
N LYS A 34 -15.18 2.30 -8.24
CA LYS A 34 -14.21 3.03 -7.43
C LYS A 34 -13.58 2.20 -6.32
N HIS A 35 -12.45 2.70 -5.82
CA HIS A 35 -11.70 2.07 -4.73
C HIS A 35 -12.42 2.26 -3.40
N LYS A 36 -12.48 1.18 -2.61
CA LYS A 36 -13.02 1.18 -1.24
C LYS A 36 -12.05 0.50 -0.30
N ILE A 37 -11.85 1.10 0.88
CA ILE A 37 -11.08 0.52 1.97
C ILE A 37 -12.04 -0.39 2.77
N ASP A 38 -11.70 -1.67 2.92
CA ASP A 38 -12.31 -2.49 3.96
C ASP A 38 -11.70 -2.06 5.32
N PRO A 39 -12.51 -1.48 6.22
CA PRO A 39 -12.00 -0.97 7.48
C PRO A 39 -11.55 -2.08 8.42
N GLN A 40 -12.06 -3.31 8.33
CA GLN A 40 -11.76 -4.38 9.29
C GLN A 40 -10.28 -4.79 9.28
N TYR A 41 -9.58 -4.60 8.17
CA TYR A 41 -8.14 -4.87 8.06
C TYR A 41 -7.29 -3.60 7.92
N CYS A 42 -7.88 -2.42 8.10
CA CYS A 42 -7.14 -1.17 8.12
C CYS A 42 -6.33 -1.08 9.42
N ILE A 43 -5.03 -0.83 9.30
CA ILE A 43 -4.11 -0.70 10.45
C ILE A 43 -3.75 0.75 10.77
N ASP A 44 -4.49 1.71 10.19
CA ASP A 44 -4.28 3.14 10.41
C ASP A 44 -2.83 3.62 10.15
N CYS A 45 -2.29 3.24 8.99
CA CYS A 45 -0.88 3.46 8.65
C CYS A 45 -0.62 4.60 7.67
N ASP A 46 -1.62 5.45 7.39
CA ASP A 46 -1.58 6.69 6.58
C ASP A 46 -0.94 6.66 5.16
N ILE A 47 -0.40 5.52 4.71
CA ILE A 47 0.24 5.38 3.39
C ILE A 47 -0.73 5.72 2.25
N CYS A 48 -1.96 5.21 2.32
CA CYS A 48 -2.96 5.42 1.27
C CYS A 48 -3.29 6.90 1.06
N ALA A 49 -3.40 7.67 2.16
CA ALA A 49 -3.63 9.12 2.10
C ALA A 49 -2.45 9.83 1.45
N ARG A 50 -1.22 9.54 1.89
CA ARG A 50 -0.01 10.17 1.33
C ARG A 50 0.21 9.93 -0.16
N VAL A 51 -0.19 8.78 -0.69
CA VAL A 51 0.01 8.43 -2.11
C VAL A 51 -1.16 8.83 -2.99
N CYS A 52 -2.26 9.33 -2.41
CA CYS A 52 -3.42 9.71 -3.20
C CYS A 52 -3.17 11.06 -3.91
N PRO A 53 -3.11 11.10 -5.25
CA PRO A 53 -2.86 12.36 -5.96
C PRO A 53 -4.03 13.35 -5.86
N MET A 54 -5.22 12.88 -5.49
CA MET A 54 -6.42 13.70 -5.34
C MET A 54 -6.66 14.15 -3.90
N ASP A 55 -5.84 13.71 -2.95
CA ASP A 55 -6.02 13.97 -1.51
C ASP A 55 -7.47 13.75 -1.04
N CYS A 56 -8.02 12.60 -1.42
CA CYS A 56 -9.43 12.23 -1.20
C CYS A 56 -9.59 11.08 -0.20
N ILE A 57 -8.59 10.83 0.64
CA ILE A 57 -8.59 9.73 1.61
C ILE A 57 -8.35 10.33 3.00
N SER A 58 -9.28 10.11 3.92
CA SER A 58 -9.27 10.74 5.24
C SER A 58 -9.45 9.73 6.35
N HIS A 59 -9.07 10.14 7.56
CA HIS A 59 -9.13 9.32 8.76
C HIS A 59 -10.52 9.38 9.39
N GLU A 60 -11.14 8.23 9.61
CA GLU A 60 -12.47 8.07 10.24
C GLU A 60 -12.32 7.41 11.62
N PRO A 61 -12.35 8.19 12.72
CA PRO A 61 -12.12 7.68 14.06
C PRO A 61 -13.27 6.80 14.57
N ALA A 62 -14.50 6.99 14.08
CA ALA A 62 -15.66 6.23 14.53
C ALA A 62 -15.61 4.76 14.11
N VAL A 63 -14.82 4.41 13.09
CA VAL A 63 -14.73 3.05 12.57
C VAL A 63 -13.62 2.28 13.28
N VAL A 64 -14.00 1.38 14.17
CA VAL A 64 -13.07 0.53 14.92
C VAL A 64 -13.10 -0.89 14.36
N PRO A 65 -11.97 -1.41 13.83
CA PRO A 65 -11.88 -2.80 13.39
C PRO A 65 -12.00 -3.77 14.56
N ASP A 66 -12.53 -4.97 14.32
CA ASP A 66 -12.46 -6.03 15.30
C ASP A 66 -11.01 -6.50 15.52
N ALA A 67 -10.72 -7.03 16.71
CA ALA A 67 -9.36 -7.37 17.10
C ALA A 67 -8.72 -8.47 16.22
N GLN A 68 -9.51 -9.42 15.72
CA GLN A 68 -9.03 -10.54 14.92
C GLN A 68 -8.66 -10.09 13.51
N SER A 69 -9.54 -9.32 12.86
CA SER A 69 -9.28 -8.76 11.54
C SER A 69 -8.13 -7.76 11.57
N LEU A 70 -8.04 -6.94 12.63
CA LEU A 70 -6.90 -6.04 12.82
C LEU A 70 -5.57 -6.80 12.95
N ALA A 71 -5.56 -7.91 13.68
CA ALA A 71 -4.38 -8.77 13.81
C ALA A 71 -3.98 -9.38 12.47
N ALA A 72 -4.94 -9.84 11.67
CA ALA A 72 -4.70 -10.33 10.30
C ALA A 72 -4.14 -9.22 9.39
N GLY A 73 -4.69 -7.99 9.47
CA GLY A 73 -4.16 -6.82 8.77
C GLY A 73 -2.70 -6.55 9.14
N LYS A 74 -2.38 -6.52 10.44
CA LYS A 74 -1.00 -6.34 10.94
C LYS A 74 -0.05 -7.44 10.45
N MET A 75 -0.52 -8.68 10.34
CA MET A 75 0.27 -9.78 9.79
C MET A 75 0.61 -9.56 8.31
N ARG A 76 -0.38 -9.18 7.50
CA ARG A 76 -0.18 -8.82 6.07
C ARG A 76 0.81 -7.66 5.91
N ALA A 77 0.66 -6.60 6.72
CA ALA A 77 1.57 -5.46 6.68
C ALA A 77 3.03 -5.83 7.01
N ARG A 78 3.24 -6.73 7.98
CA ARG A 78 4.58 -7.24 8.31
C ARG A 78 5.17 -8.05 7.15
N ALA A 79 4.37 -8.85 6.45
CA ALA A 79 4.82 -9.58 5.27
C ALA A 79 5.22 -8.61 4.15
N TRP A 80 4.34 -7.67 3.80
CA TRP A 80 4.59 -6.63 2.80
C TRP A 80 5.89 -5.85 3.08
N ALA A 81 6.15 -5.49 4.34
CA ALA A 81 7.37 -4.77 4.72
C ALA A 81 8.64 -5.62 4.50
N ARG A 82 8.59 -6.93 4.76
CA ARG A 82 9.71 -7.85 4.48
C ARG A 82 9.97 -7.96 2.98
N ASP A 83 8.91 -8.12 2.18
CA ASP A 83 9.02 -8.30 0.74
C ASP A 83 9.63 -7.07 0.07
N ARG A 84 9.17 -5.86 0.46
CA ARG A 84 9.76 -4.61 -0.06
C ARG A 84 11.21 -4.41 0.37
N ARG A 85 11.59 -4.82 1.58
CA ARG A 85 12.98 -4.79 2.01
C ARG A 85 13.84 -5.73 1.16
N GLN A 86 13.36 -6.94 0.90
CA GLN A 86 14.07 -7.90 0.05
C GLN A 86 14.23 -7.38 -1.38
N LEU A 87 13.18 -6.81 -1.97
CA LEU A 87 13.25 -6.21 -3.31
C LEU A 87 14.29 -5.08 -3.38
N LYS A 88 14.30 -4.16 -2.40
CA LYS A 88 15.28 -3.07 -2.34
C LYS A 88 16.73 -3.59 -2.24
N LEU A 89 16.95 -4.62 -1.43
CA LEU A 89 18.26 -5.26 -1.31
C LEU A 89 18.67 -5.94 -2.62
N GLY A 90 17.74 -6.61 -3.30
CA GLY A 90 17.98 -7.23 -4.61
C GLY A 90 18.35 -6.22 -5.68
N ILE A 91 17.62 -5.09 -5.78
CA ILE A 91 17.92 -4.00 -6.71
C ILE A 91 19.33 -3.44 -6.44
N ARG A 92 19.68 -3.21 -5.17
CA ARG A 92 21.01 -2.73 -4.78
C ARG A 92 22.11 -3.72 -5.18
N ALA A 93 21.96 -4.99 -4.83
CA ALA A 93 22.94 -6.02 -5.16
C ALA A 93 23.11 -6.18 -6.68
N TYR A 94 22.00 -6.09 -7.43
CA TYR A 94 22.05 -6.11 -8.89
C TYR A 94 22.83 -4.90 -9.44
N ALA A 95 22.53 -3.68 -8.99
CA ALA A 95 23.25 -2.48 -9.40
C ALA A 95 24.76 -2.57 -9.10
N GLU A 96 25.13 -3.02 -7.90
CA GLU A 96 26.53 -3.26 -7.51
C GLU A 96 27.21 -4.27 -8.46
N SER A 97 26.51 -5.35 -8.82
CA SER A 97 27.03 -6.34 -9.76
C SER A 97 27.27 -5.78 -11.17
N GLN A 98 26.42 -4.85 -11.65
CA GLN A 98 26.60 -4.24 -12.97
C GLN A 98 27.79 -3.27 -12.97
N VAL A 99 27.98 -2.49 -11.91
CA VAL A 99 29.15 -1.60 -11.77
C VAL A 99 30.45 -2.41 -11.82
N LEU A 100 30.52 -3.54 -11.12
CA LEU A 100 31.68 -4.44 -11.16
C LEU A 100 31.95 -5.01 -12.56
N LYS A 101 30.90 -5.35 -13.32
CA LYS A 101 31.05 -5.83 -14.71
C LYS A 101 31.61 -4.74 -15.62
N ILE A 102 31.09 -3.52 -15.50
CA ILE A 102 31.57 -2.37 -16.29
C ILE A 102 33.05 -2.10 -15.96
N ALA A 103 33.41 -2.09 -14.68
CA ALA A 103 34.80 -1.86 -14.25
C ALA A 103 35.79 -2.90 -14.78
N ARG A 104 35.36 -4.17 -14.95
CA ARG A 104 36.20 -5.26 -15.48
C ARG A 104 36.34 -5.26 -17.01
N ASN A 105 35.34 -4.73 -17.73
CA ASN A 105 35.32 -4.71 -19.19
C ASN A 105 35.94 -3.43 -19.79
N GLY A 106 36.22 -2.42 -18.95
CA GLY A 106 36.82 -1.14 -19.35
C GLY A 106 38.34 -1.06 -19.15
N SER A 107 38.99 -2.18 -18.84
CA SER A 107 40.45 -2.34 -18.68
C SER A 107 41.02 -3.26 -19.76
#